data_AF-A0A2I0ARE8-F1
#
_entry.id   AF-A0A2I0ARE8-F1
#
_cell.length_a   1.000
_cell.length_b   1.000
_cell.length_c   1.000
_cell.angle_alpha   90.00
_cell.angle_beta   90.00
_cell.angle_gamma   90.00
#
_symmetry.space_group_name_H-M   'P 1'
#
loop_
_entity.id
_entity.type
_entity.pdbx_description
1 polymer ?
#
loop_
_entity_poly.entity_id
_entity_poly.type
_entity_poly.pdbx_seq_one_letter_code
_entity_poly.pdbx_strand_id
1 'polypeptide(L)'
;MDRAVCEHHLNVSQAITPIAQKKRVMAGERQGAIKEEITKLLGAGYIREVQYPRWLTNAVMVKKANEKWRMCVDFRALNQACPKDTYPLPRIDTMIDHAVGYEIMRSGWPRKTRRRQLSSLITTLTATTSCHLVSKIPVLPTNA
;
A
#
# COMPACT_ATOMS: atom_id res chain seq x y z
N MET A 1 -15.12 -5.32 2.59
CA MET A 1 -14.90 -4.15 3.48
C MET A 1 -15.85 -3.09 2.99
N ASP A 2 -16.75 -2.64 3.84
CA ASP A 2 -17.73 -1.62 3.44
C ASP A 2 -17.03 -0.26 3.30
N ARG A 3 -17.32 0.47 2.21
CA ARG A 3 -16.74 1.80 1.93
C ARG A 3 -17.16 2.82 3.00
N ALA A 4 -18.26 2.54 3.70
CA ALA A 4 -18.72 3.33 4.84
C ALA A 4 -17.77 3.30 6.05
N VAL A 5 -16.89 2.29 6.16
CA VAL A 5 -16.01 2.15 7.34
C VAL A 5 -14.77 3.04 7.23
N CYS A 6 -14.14 3.08 6.06
CA CYS A 6 -12.95 3.91 5.81
C CYS A 6 -12.68 3.97 4.31
N GLU A 7 -12.50 5.19 3.79
CA GLU A 7 -12.10 5.44 2.41
C GLU A 7 -10.83 6.28 2.37
N HIS A 8 -9.90 5.91 1.49
CA HIS A 8 -8.73 6.73 1.20
C HIS A 8 -9.04 7.68 0.04
N HIS A 9 -9.01 8.98 0.32
CA HIS A 9 -9.14 10.03 -0.69
C HIS A 9 -7.77 10.53 -1.12
N LEU A 10 -7.48 10.44 -2.42
CA LEU A 10 -6.27 11.02 -3.00
C LEU A 10 -6.47 12.52 -3.24
N ASN A 11 -5.68 13.35 -2.57
CA ASN A 11 -5.67 14.79 -2.80
C ASN A 11 -4.78 15.12 -4.02
N VAL A 12 -5.32 15.02 -5.23
CA VAL A 12 -4.55 15.35 -6.44
C VAL A 12 -4.63 16.86 -6.70
N SER A 13 -3.49 17.52 -6.86
CA SER A 13 -3.47 18.96 -7.18
C SER A 13 -4.16 19.24 -8.52
N GLN A 14 -5.11 20.17 -8.53
CA GLN A 14 -5.84 20.57 -9.74
C GLN A 14 -4.95 21.26 -10.77
N ALA A 15 -3.78 21.76 -10.37
CA ALA A 15 -2.81 22.40 -11.26
C ALA A 15 -2.08 21.39 -12.17
N ILE A 16 -2.16 20.08 -11.88
CA ILE A 16 -1.41 19.05 -12.59
C ILE A 16 -2.32 18.35 -13.60
N THR A 17 -1.88 18.33 -14.85
CA THR A 17 -2.57 17.62 -15.93
C THR A 17 -2.53 16.11 -15.69
N PRO A 18 -3.69 15.42 -15.71
CA PRO A 18 -3.74 13.97 -15.58
C PRO A 18 -2.90 13.26 -16.64
N ILE A 19 -2.16 12.23 -16.21
CA ILE A 19 -1.29 11.46 -17.09
C ILE A 19 -1.94 10.11 -17.37
N ALA A 20 -2.19 9.84 -18.66
CA ALA A 20 -2.58 8.52 -19.15
C ALA A 20 -1.36 7.84 -19.77
N GLN A 21 -0.70 6.96 -19.01
CA GLN A 21 0.45 6.22 -19.52
C GLN A 21 0.03 5.19 -20.56
N LYS A 22 0.77 5.14 -21.68
CA LYS A 22 0.60 4.07 -22.67
C LYS A 22 0.84 2.71 -22.02
N LYS A 23 -0.10 1.78 -22.25
CA LYS A 23 0.00 0.38 -21.80
C LYS A 23 1.29 -0.24 -22.32
N ARG A 24 2.09 -0.81 -21.41
CA ARG A 24 3.26 -1.62 -21.80
C ARG A 24 2.83 -2.99 -22.29
N VAL A 25 3.48 -3.46 -23.35
CA VAL A 25 3.34 -4.83 -23.83
C VAL A 25 4.08 -5.75 -22.87
N MET A 26 3.37 -6.72 -22.32
CA MET A 26 3.93 -7.79 -21.50
C MET A 26 3.73 -9.10 -22.26
N ALA A 27 4.80 -9.86 -22.47
CA ALA A 27 4.76 -11.10 -23.25
C ALA A 27 5.06 -12.33 -22.38
N GLY A 28 4.62 -13.50 -22.86
CA GLY A 28 4.94 -14.80 -22.27
C GLY A 28 4.29 -15.05 -20.91
N GLU A 29 5.05 -15.67 -20.01
CA GLU A 29 4.64 -16.07 -18.65
C GLU A 29 4.00 -14.92 -17.86
N ARG A 30 4.50 -13.69 -18.03
CA ARG A 30 3.98 -12.50 -17.34
C ARG A 30 2.51 -12.22 -17.66
N GLN A 31 2.09 -12.50 -18.89
CA GLN A 31 0.71 -12.23 -19.30
C GLN A 31 -0.28 -13.22 -18.68
N GLY A 32 0.13 -14.47 -18.48
CA GLY A 32 -0.63 -15.46 -17.72
C GLY A 32 -0.81 -15.02 -16.27
N ALA A 33 0.30 -14.67 -15.61
CA ALA A 33 0.28 -14.21 -14.22
C ALA A 33 -0.56 -12.93 -14.02
N ILE A 34 -0.55 -12.00 -14.99
CA ILE A 34 -1.41 -10.80 -14.95
C ILE A 34 -2.89 -11.19 -14.99
N LYS A 35 -3.29 -12.10 -15.89
CA LYS A 35 -4.70 -12.52 -16.01
C LYS A 35 -5.19 -13.20 -14.73
N GLU A 36 -4.38 -14.06 -14.14
CA GLU A 36 -4.72 -14.73 -12.88
C GLU A 36 -4.91 -13.72 -11.75
N GLU A 37 -4.00 -12.75 -11.62
CA GLU A 37 -4.09 -11.76 -10.54
C GLU A 37 -5.28 -10.82 -10.73
N ILE A 38 -5.55 -10.36 -11.96
CA ILE A 38 -6.74 -9.57 -12.27
C ILE A 38 -8.02 -10.33 -11.92
N THR A 39 -8.10 -11.61 -12.27
CA THR A 39 -9.27 -12.45 -11.97
C THR A 39 -9.49 -12.58 -10.47
N LYS A 40 -8.42 -12.77 -9.68
CA LYS A 40 -8.49 -12.80 -8.21
C LYS A 40 -8.95 -11.47 -7.62
N LEU A 41 -8.41 -10.36 -8.11
CA LEU A 41 -8.76 -9.02 -7.62
C LEU A 41 -10.21 -8.63 -7.97
N LEU A 42 -10.68 -9.03 -9.16
CA LEU A 42 -12.08 -8.87 -9.58
C LEU A 42 -13.01 -9.72 -8.73
N GLY A 43 -12.68 -11.01 -8.52
CA GLY A 43 -13.47 -11.92 -7.70
C GLY A 43 -13.55 -11.50 -6.23
N ALA A 44 -12.51 -10.84 -5.71
CA ALA A 44 -12.51 -10.26 -4.37
C ALA A 44 -13.21 -8.88 -4.29
N GLY A 45 -13.60 -8.28 -5.43
CA GLY A 45 -14.20 -6.95 -5.49
C GLY A 45 -13.25 -5.81 -5.15
N TYR A 46 -11.93 -6.01 -5.23
CA TYR A 46 -10.94 -4.96 -4.96
C TYR A 46 -10.76 -3.99 -6.13
N ILE A 47 -10.95 -4.48 -7.36
CA ILE A 47 -10.91 -3.67 -8.57
C ILE A 47 -12.25 -3.74 -9.29
N ARG A 48 -12.54 -2.69 -10.05
CA ARG A 48 -13.70 -2.62 -10.95
C ARG A 48 -13.30 -2.02 -12.28
N GLU A 49 -14.08 -2.31 -13.30
CA GLU A 49 -13.91 -1.66 -14.59
C GLU A 49 -14.29 -0.18 -14.48
N VAL A 50 -13.52 0.67 -15.16
CA VAL A 50 -13.72 2.13 -15.21
C VAL A 50 -13.78 2.57 -16.65
N GLN A 51 -14.84 3.28 -17.02
CA GLN A 51 -14.95 3.89 -18.34
C GLN A 51 -14.26 5.25 -18.34
N TYR A 52 -13.43 5.50 -19.36
CA TYR A 52 -12.75 6.78 -19.62
C TYR A 52 -11.94 7.34 -18.42
N PRO A 53 -10.91 6.63 -17.94
CA PRO A 53 -10.09 7.11 -16.84
C PRO A 53 -9.24 8.31 -17.25
N ARG A 54 -9.24 9.38 -16.44
CA ARG A 54 -8.35 10.54 -16.62
C ARG A 54 -6.89 10.23 -16.26
N TRP A 55 -6.68 9.32 -15.31
CA TRP A 55 -5.37 8.85 -14.88
C TRP A 55 -5.21 7.38 -15.25
N LEU A 56 -4.10 7.04 -15.91
CA LEU A 56 -3.77 5.65 -16.24
C LEU A 56 -2.32 5.37 -15.91
N THR A 57 -2.09 4.37 -15.06
CA THR A 57 -0.76 3.94 -14.62
C THR A 57 -0.49 2.51 -15.06
N ASN A 58 0.75 2.21 -15.43
CA ASN A 58 1.13 0.87 -15.86
C ASN A 58 1.17 -0.13 -14.70
N ALA A 59 0.76 -1.37 -14.99
CA ALA A 59 1.05 -2.52 -14.14
C ALA A 59 2.43 -3.11 -14.47
N VAL A 60 3.18 -3.45 -13.44
CA VAL A 60 4.53 -4.01 -13.47
C VAL A 60 4.52 -5.33 -12.72
N MET A 61 5.10 -6.37 -13.34
CA MET A 61 5.23 -7.68 -12.72
C MET A 61 6.59 -7.82 -12.06
N VAL A 62 6.60 -8.17 -10.78
CA VAL A 62 7.82 -8.38 -9.99
C VAL A 62 7.82 -9.81 -9.47
N LYS A 63 8.92 -10.54 -9.68
CA LYS A 63 9.12 -11.88 -9.12
C LYS A 63 9.65 -11.73 -7.69
N LYS A 64 9.01 -12.40 -6.74
CA LYS A 64 9.51 -12.47 -5.36
C LYS A 64 10.55 -13.56 -5.19
N ALA A 65 11.28 -13.51 -4.07
CA ALA A 65 12.23 -14.56 -3.68
C ALA A 65 11.57 -15.95 -3.52
N ASN A 66 10.26 -15.99 -3.25
CA ASN A 66 9.48 -17.24 -3.23
C ASN A 66 9.01 -17.69 -4.62
N GLU A 67 9.65 -17.16 -5.67
CA GLU A 67 9.39 -17.39 -7.09
C GLU A 67 7.99 -17.02 -7.60
N LYS A 68 7.09 -16.52 -6.74
CA LYS A 68 5.77 -16.08 -7.14
C LYS A 68 5.80 -14.69 -7.77
N TRP A 69 5.00 -14.53 -8.81
CA TRP A 69 4.74 -13.24 -9.41
C TRP A 69 3.84 -12.38 -8.50
N ARG A 70 4.11 -11.07 -8.49
CA ARG A 70 3.22 -10.06 -7.91
C ARG A 70 2.99 -8.94 -8.90
N MET A 71 1.73 -8.55 -9.04
CA MET A 71 1.34 -7.38 -9.80
C MET A 71 1.49 -6.14 -8.93
N CYS A 72 2.28 -5.18 -9.39
CA CYS A 72 2.45 -3.86 -8.79
C CYS A 72 1.95 -2.81 -9.77
N VAL A 73 1.36 -1.72 -9.28
CA VAL A 73 0.97 -0.58 -10.12
C VAL A 73 1.96 0.55 -9.89
N ASP A 74 2.48 1.13 -10.97
CA ASP A 74 3.48 2.20 -10.91
C ASP A 74 2.80 3.56 -10.69
N PHE A 75 2.61 3.92 -9.42
CA PHE A 75 2.00 5.18 -9.02
C PHE A 75 2.97 6.37 -9.00
N ARG A 76 4.18 6.28 -9.54
CA ARG A 76 5.18 7.37 -9.43
C ARG A 76 4.65 8.73 -9.92
N ALA A 77 4.00 8.75 -11.08
CA ALA A 77 3.42 9.98 -11.65
C ALA A 77 2.24 10.50 -10.81
N LEU A 78 1.41 9.60 -10.28
CA LEU A 78 0.29 9.97 -9.42
C LEU A 78 0.77 10.51 -8.07
N ASN A 79 1.79 9.89 -7.47
CA ASN A 79 2.38 10.28 -6.20
C ASN A 79 3.08 11.64 -6.28
N GLN A 80 3.64 12.00 -7.44
CA GLN A 80 4.18 13.35 -7.68
C GLN A 80 3.07 14.41 -7.74
N ALA A 81 1.87 14.01 -8.15
CA ALA A 81 0.73 14.93 -8.24
C ALA A 81 -0.01 15.13 -6.90
N CYS A 82 0.25 14.27 -5.93
CA CYS A 82 -0.30 14.38 -4.59
C CYS A 82 0.67 15.20 -3.70
N PRO A 83 0.18 16.20 -2.95
CA PRO A 83 0.99 16.82 -1.93
C PRO A 83 1.32 15.77 -0.86
N LYS A 84 2.50 15.89 -0.25
CA LYS A 84 2.90 14.98 0.83
C LYS A 84 2.00 15.23 2.04
N ASP A 85 1.26 14.21 2.44
CA ASP A 85 0.48 14.27 3.67
C ASP A 85 1.43 14.30 4.88
N THR A 86 1.39 15.40 5.62
CA THR A 86 2.11 15.56 6.89
C THR A 86 1.20 15.14 8.03
N TYR A 87 0.83 13.86 8.06
CA TYR A 87 0.20 13.31 9.25
C TYR A 87 1.26 13.24 10.37
N PRO A 88 1.05 13.90 11.52
CA PRO A 88 2.04 13.93 12.58
C PRO A 88 2.13 12.54 13.22
N LEU A 89 3.08 11.73 12.76
CA LEU A 89 3.38 10.47 13.40
C LEU A 89 4.15 10.77 14.70
N PRO A 90 3.68 10.24 15.85
CA PRO A 90 4.37 10.42 17.11
C PRO A 90 5.78 9.85 17.03
N ARG A 91 6.73 10.51 17.72
CA ARG A 91 8.11 10.04 17.79
C ARG A 91 8.14 8.64 18.38
N ILE A 92 9.02 7.79 17.86
CA ILE A 92 9.14 6.38 18.28
C ILE A 92 9.24 6.25 19.80
N ASP A 93 9.99 7.13 20.46
CA ASP A 93 10.14 7.10 21.92
C ASP A 93 8.82 7.34 22.66
N THR A 94 7.97 8.27 22.18
CA THR A 94 6.63 8.53 22.74
C THR A 94 5.71 7.32 22.55
N MET A 95 5.78 6.64 21.41
CA MET A 95 5.00 5.41 21.18
C MET A 95 5.43 4.28 22.12
N ILE A 96 6.75 4.14 22.34
CA ILE A 96 7.29 3.13 23.26
C ILE A 96 6.84 3.44 24.69
N ASP A 97 6.97 4.67 25.15
CA ASP A 97 6.58 5.06 26.51
C ASP A 97 5.05 4.87 26.75
N HIS A 98 4.20 5.12 25.74
CA HIS A 98 2.76 4.83 25.84
C HIS A 98 2.44 3.32 25.85
N ALA A 99 3.22 2.50 25.14
CA ALA A 99 3.04 1.05 25.11
C ALA A 99 3.52 0.35 26.40
N VAL A 100 4.44 0.96 27.15
CA VAL A 100 5.01 0.43 28.42
C VAL A 100 3.95 0.30 29.53
N GLY A 101 2.84 1.02 29.45
CA GLY A 101 1.72 0.93 30.40
C GLY A 101 0.81 -0.30 30.23
N TYR A 102 0.93 -1.04 29.12
CA TYR A 102 0.16 -2.27 28.89
C TYR A 102 0.95 -3.47 29.46
N GLU A 103 0.30 -4.24 30.34
CA GLU A 103 0.90 -5.24 31.27
C GLU A 103 1.79 -6.33 30.65
N ILE A 104 1.87 -6.43 29.32
CA ILE A 104 2.63 -7.47 28.61
C ILE A 104 4.14 -7.15 28.56
N MET A 105 4.56 -5.94 28.95
CA MET A 105 5.99 -5.58 29.05
C MET A 105 6.58 -5.77 30.47
N ARG A 106 5.81 -6.38 31.39
CA ARG A 106 6.07 -6.47 32.84
C ARG A 106 7.12 -7.51 33.26
N SER A 107 8.25 -7.61 32.55
CA SER A 107 9.48 -8.07 33.20
C SER A 107 10.50 -6.94 33.11
N GLY A 108 11.13 -6.61 34.23
CA GLY A 108 11.91 -5.38 34.46
C GLY A 108 13.18 -5.25 33.63
N TRP A 109 13.06 -5.18 32.31
CA TRP A 109 14.20 -5.05 31.40
C TRP A 109 14.64 -3.58 31.26
N PRO A 110 15.95 -3.29 31.28
CA PRO A 110 16.47 -1.94 31.10
C PRO A 110 16.08 -1.34 29.74
N ARG A 111 15.87 -0.01 29.68
CA ARG A 111 15.40 0.75 28.50
C ARG A 111 16.13 0.40 27.20
N LYS A 112 17.44 0.13 27.25
CA LYS A 112 18.26 -0.24 26.09
C LYS A 112 17.87 -1.61 25.49
N THR A 113 17.52 -2.58 26.33
CA THR A 113 17.12 -3.94 25.90
C THR A 113 15.71 -3.94 25.30
N ARG A 114 14.81 -3.11 25.83
CA ARG A 114 13.47 -2.89 25.28
C ARG A 114 13.50 -2.28 23.88
N ARG A 115 14.38 -1.30 23.61
CA ARG A 115 14.56 -0.71 22.27
C ARG A 115 15.02 -1.75 21.23
N ARG A 116 15.88 -2.69 21.62
CA ARG A 116 16.34 -3.80 20.75
C ARG A 116 15.24 -4.82 20.45
N GLN A 117 14.44 -5.21 21.45
CA GLN A 117 13.32 -6.15 21.24
C GLN A 117 12.11 -5.51 20.54
N LEU A 118 11.79 -4.24 20.81
CA LEU A 118 10.79 -3.49 20.03
C LEU A 118 11.27 -3.24 18.61
N SER A 119 12.56 -2.96 18.38
CA SER A 119 13.14 -2.94 17.03
C SER A 119 12.94 -4.27 16.32
N SER A 120 13.16 -5.42 16.97
CA SER A 120 12.91 -6.73 16.35
C SER A 120 11.41 -7.01 16.12
N LEU A 121 10.54 -6.62 17.05
CA LEU A 121 9.07 -6.78 16.93
C LEU A 121 8.48 -5.83 15.86
N ILE A 122 8.99 -4.61 15.74
CA ILE A 122 8.63 -3.67 14.66
C ILE A 122 9.15 -4.20 13.31
N THR A 123 10.32 -4.84 13.28
CA THR A 123 10.86 -5.47 12.05
C THR A 123 10.01 -6.68 11.61
N THR A 124 9.49 -7.47 12.56
CA THR A 124 8.57 -8.58 12.23
C THR A 124 7.16 -8.08 11.87
N LEU A 125 6.63 -7.04 12.52
CA LEU A 125 5.35 -6.41 12.18
C LEU A 125 5.38 -5.65 10.84
N THR A 126 6.50 -5.01 10.48
CA THR A 126 6.66 -4.36 9.16
C THR A 126 6.79 -5.37 8.02
N ALA A 127 7.28 -6.58 8.29
CA ALA A 127 7.27 -7.68 7.31
C ALA A 127 5.84 -8.18 7.02
N THR A 128 4.93 -8.16 8.01
CA THR A 128 3.53 -8.61 7.84
C THR A 128 2.59 -7.50 7.36
N THR A 129 2.78 -6.24 7.78
CA THR A 129 1.92 -5.11 7.38
C THR A 129 2.21 -4.57 5.97
N SER A 130 3.45 -4.71 5.47
CA SER A 130 3.78 -4.44 4.06
C SER A 130 2.94 -5.29 3.10
N CYS A 131 2.49 -6.47 3.52
CA CYS A 131 1.71 -7.38 2.69
C CYS A 131 0.21 -7.06 2.61
N HIS A 132 -0.34 -6.22 3.49
CA HIS A 132 -1.78 -5.95 3.56
C HIS A 132 -2.17 -4.50 3.24
N LEU A 133 -1.21 -3.57 3.19
CA LEU A 133 -1.48 -2.18 2.81
C LEU A 133 -1.45 -1.93 1.30
N VAL A 134 -0.79 -2.80 0.52
CA VAL A 134 -0.78 -2.66 -0.95
C VAL A 134 -2.06 -3.19 -1.61
N SER A 135 -2.87 -3.98 -0.89
CA SER A 135 -4.12 -4.57 -1.40
C SER A 135 -5.36 -3.69 -1.25
N LYS A 136 -5.22 -2.46 -0.73
CA LYS A 136 -6.37 -1.58 -0.41
C LYS A 136 -6.26 -0.17 -0.98
N ILE A 137 -5.55 0.02 -2.09
CA ILE A 137 -5.66 1.28 -2.84
C ILE A 137 -6.83 1.10 -3.83
N PRO A 138 -8.05 1.60 -3.53
CA PRO A 138 -9.09 1.70 -4.53
C PRO A 138 -8.57 2.64 -5.63
N VAL A 139 -8.37 2.09 -6.82
CA VAL A 139 -8.24 2.90 -8.03
C VAL A 139 -9.63 3.49 -8.27
N LEU A 140 -9.82 4.74 -7.85
CA LEU A 140 -11.08 5.47 -7.92
C LEU A 140 -11.63 5.53 -9.36
N PRO A 141 -12.93 5.28 -9.53
CA PRO A 141 -13.82 6.20 -10.22
C PRO A 141 -14.88 6.71 -9.22
N THR A 142 -15.56 7.85 -9.34
CA THR A 142 -15.88 8.73 -10.46
C THR A 142 -16.65 9.92 -9.88
N ASN A 143 -16.40 11.11 -10.44
CA ASN A 143 -17.31 12.19 -10.80
C ASN A 143 -18.42 12.67 -9.84
N ALA A 144 -18.37 13.97 -9.52
CA ALA A 144 -19.37 14.98 -9.92
C ALA A 144 -18.67 16.35 -9.93
#